data_AF-A0A3D0X0F9-F1
#
_entry.id   AF-A0A3D0X0F9-F1
#
_cell.length_a   1.000
_cell.length_b   1.000
_cell.length_c   1.000
_cell.angle_alpha   90.00
_cell.angle_beta   90.00
_cell.angle_gamma   90.00
#
_symmetry.space_group_name_H-M   'P 1'
#
loop_
_entity.id
_entity.type
_entity.pdbx_description
1 polymer ?
#
loop_
_entity_poly.entity_id
_entity_poly.type
_entity_poly.pdbx_seq_one_letter_code
_entity_poly.pdbx_strand_id
1 'polypeptide(L)'
;MNVKAGQKPTEEQKKRIREAMKQPIVYDDDAPELTEEQYKAFAIVAEEQRKARRKELVSLRLSHDTLEKAKMLGHGYTGVLSRLLTMALDNPEMVRKCL
;
A
#
# COMPACT_ATOMS: atom_id res chain seq x y z
N MET A 1 -2.78 11.05 21.93
CA MET A 1 -3.60 11.94 21.08
C MET A 1 -3.68 11.29 19.71
N ASN A 2 -4.86 10.84 19.26
CA ASN A 2 -4.97 10.08 18.00
C ASN A 2 -5.36 11.04 16.87
N VAL A 3 -4.57 11.05 15.78
CA VAL A 3 -4.87 11.84 14.57
C VAL A 3 -5.99 11.17 13.80
N LYS A 4 -7.05 11.90 13.45
CA LYS A 4 -8.18 11.38 12.66
C LYS A 4 -7.96 11.62 11.16
N ALA A 5 -8.37 10.67 10.33
CA ALA A 5 -8.34 10.84 8.88
C ALA A 5 -9.16 12.07 8.44
N GLY A 6 -8.56 12.94 7.61
CA GLY A 6 -9.18 14.18 7.14
C GLY A 6 -9.06 15.39 8.09
N GLN A 7 -8.44 15.22 9.27
CA GLN A 7 -8.20 16.31 10.20
C GLN A 7 -7.18 17.31 9.63
N LYS A 8 -7.57 18.58 9.49
CA LYS A 8 -6.64 19.65 9.12
C LYS A 8 -5.83 20.07 10.35
N PRO A 9 -4.50 20.30 10.22
CA PRO A 9 -3.70 20.77 11.33
C PRO A 9 -4.13 22.16 11.78
N THR A 10 -4.10 22.43 13.08
CA THR A 10 -4.31 23.76 13.67
C THR A 10 -3.16 24.70 13.26
N GLU A 11 -3.37 26.02 13.29
CA GLU A 11 -2.31 27.00 12.97
C GLU A 11 -1.06 26.84 13.84
N GLU A 12 -1.21 26.50 15.11
CA GLU A 12 -0.08 26.18 16.01
C GLU A 12 0.70 24.95 15.54
N GLN A 13 0.01 23.90 15.09
CA GLN A 13 0.66 22.70 14.55
C GLN A 13 1.40 23.02 13.25
N LYS A 14 0.81 23.84 12.37
CA LYS A 14 1.48 24.31 11.16
C LYS A 14 2.72 25.15 11.49
N LYS A 15 2.64 26.02 12.49
CA LYS A 15 3.78 26.83 12.96
C LYS A 15 4.90 25.93 13.46
N ARG A 16 4.60 24.94 14.29
CA ARG A 16 5.57 23.94 14.78
C ARG A 16 6.23 23.16 13.65
N ILE A 17 5.47 22.74 12.64
CA ILE A 17 6.04 22.06 11.46
C ILE A 17 7.02 22.97 10.73
N ARG A 18 6.66 24.25 10.51
CA ARG A 18 7.54 25.23 9.85
C ARG A 18 8.80 25.53 10.65
N GLU A 19 8.71 25.55 11.98
CA GLU A 19 9.86 25.75 12.87
C GLU A 19 10.77 24.52 12.87
N ALA A 20 10.20 23.31 12.92
CA ALA A 20 10.96 22.06 12.83
C ALA A 20 11.73 21.94 11.51
N MET A 21 11.15 22.37 10.38
CA MET A 21 11.84 22.42 9.08
C MET A 21 13.10 23.29 9.08
N LYS A 22 13.23 24.26 10.00
CA LYS A 22 14.40 25.13 10.11
C LYS A 22 15.49 24.55 11.02
N GLN A 23 15.19 23.48 11.77
CA GLN A 23 16.18 22.87 12.65
C GLN A 23 17.21 22.09 11.83
N PRO A 24 18.50 22.13 12.21
CA PRO A 24 19.53 21.34 11.55
C PRO A 24 19.30 19.85 11.80
N ILE A 25 19.69 19.03 10.82
CA ILE A 25 19.75 17.58 11.00
C ILE A 25 20.98 17.30 11.87
N VAL A 26 20.76 16.78 13.07
CA VAL A 26 21.82 16.41 14.01
C VAL A 26 21.77 14.91 14.17
N TYR A 27 22.89 14.25 13.88
CA TYR A 27 23.06 12.82 14.11
C TYR A 27 23.65 12.61 15.50
N ASP A 28 23.16 11.61 16.21
CA ASP A 28 23.65 11.21 17.54
C ASP A 28 23.97 9.71 17.55
N ASP A 29 24.40 9.18 18.70
CA ASP A 29 24.79 7.78 18.83
C ASP A 29 23.61 6.81 18.63
N ASP A 30 22.38 7.26 18.91
CA ASP A 30 21.15 6.48 18.73
C ASP A 30 20.60 6.57 17.28
N ALA A 31 20.92 7.66 16.57
CA ALA A 31 20.52 7.96 15.20
C ALA A 31 21.71 8.45 14.35
N PRO A 32 22.69 7.57 14.09
CA PRO A 32 23.86 7.91 13.28
C PRO A 32 23.50 8.14 11.82
N GLU A 33 24.38 8.85 11.10
CA GLU A 33 24.25 9.00 9.66
C GLU A 33 24.38 7.64 8.97
N LEU A 34 23.49 7.37 8.02
CA LEU A 34 23.56 6.15 7.22
C LEU A 34 24.76 6.21 6.27
N THR A 35 25.50 5.12 6.21
CA THR A 35 26.58 4.96 5.24
C THR A 35 26.03 4.79 3.82
N GLU A 36 26.83 5.12 2.80
CA GLU A 36 26.45 4.93 1.39
C GLU A 36 26.05 3.48 1.07
N GLU A 37 26.69 2.50 1.72
CA GLU A 37 26.38 1.07 1.55
C GLU A 37 24.99 0.73 2.09
N GLN A 38 24.61 1.28 3.25
CA GLN A 38 23.27 1.12 3.80
C GLN A 38 22.22 1.77 2.91
N TYR A 39 22.49 2.96 2.38
CA TYR A 39 21.60 3.60 1.41
C TYR A 39 21.37 2.72 0.16
N LYS A 40 22.43 2.09 -0.37
CA LYS A 40 22.32 1.15 -1.49
C LYS A 40 21.48 -0.08 -1.12
N ALA A 41 21.68 -0.65 0.07
CA ALA A 41 20.89 -1.77 0.56
C ALA A 41 19.39 -1.42 0.66
N PHE A 42 19.04 -0.25 1.21
CA PHE A 42 17.66 0.22 1.26
C PHE A 42 17.06 0.44 -0.13
N ALA A 43 17.85 0.97 -1.08
CA ALA A 43 17.39 1.17 -2.45
C ALA A 43 17.00 -0.16 -3.13
N ILE A 44 17.81 -1.22 -2.94
CA ILE A 44 17.54 -2.56 -3.45
C ILE A 44 16.24 -3.11 -2.84
N VAL A 45 16.12 -3.09 -1.51
CA VAL A 45 14.90 -3.56 -0.81
C VAL A 45 13.66 -2.79 -1.28
N ALA A 46 13.78 -1.46 -1.44
CA ALA A 46 12.69 -0.64 -1.93
C ALA A 46 12.29 -1.01 -3.37
N GLU A 47 13.25 -1.33 -4.24
CA GLU A 47 12.99 -1.80 -5.59
C GLU A 47 12.27 -3.14 -5.60
N GLU A 48 12.73 -4.12 -4.82
CA GLU A 48 12.09 -5.43 -4.68
C GLU A 48 10.66 -5.31 -4.17
N GLN A 49 10.43 -4.49 -3.15
CA GLN A 49 9.08 -4.24 -2.66
C GLN A 49 8.18 -3.55 -3.71
N ARG A 50 8.72 -2.61 -4.50
CA ARG A 50 7.96 -2.01 -5.61
C ARG A 50 7.62 -3.05 -6.68
N LYS A 51 8.54 -3.97 -6.99
CA LYS A 51 8.30 -5.08 -7.92
C LYS A 51 7.21 -6.01 -7.38
N ALA A 52 7.31 -6.45 -6.12
CA ALA A 52 6.33 -7.33 -5.49
C ALA A 52 4.93 -6.69 -5.35
N ARG A 53 4.85 -5.37 -5.11
CA ARG A 53 3.57 -4.65 -5.03
C ARG A 53 2.98 -4.29 -6.39
N ARG A 54 3.70 -4.49 -7.49
CA ARG A 54 3.20 -4.19 -8.83
C ARG A 54 2.10 -5.19 -9.18
N LYS A 55 0.89 -4.68 -9.38
CA LYS A 55 -0.24 -5.47 -9.86
C LYS A 55 -0.25 -5.43 -11.38
N GLU A 56 -0.27 -6.59 -12.01
CA GLU A 56 -0.47 -6.68 -13.46
C GLU A 56 -1.94 -6.46 -13.78
N LEU A 57 -2.21 -5.72 -14.87
CA LEU A 57 -3.56 -5.47 -15.32
C LEU A 57 -4.04 -6.65 -16.14
N VAL A 58 -5.11 -7.31 -15.68
CA VAL A 58 -5.79 -8.37 -16.44
C VAL A 58 -7.19 -7.89 -16.80
N SER A 59 -7.61 -8.12 -18.05
CA SER A 59 -8.97 -7.85 -18.52
C SER A 59 -9.75 -9.15 -18.65
N LEU A 60 -10.87 -9.27 -17.93
CA LEU A 60 -11.74 -10.45 -17.92
C LEU A 60 -13.17 -10.03 -18.28
N ARG A 61 -13.86 -10.86 -19.06
CA ARG A 61 -15.30 -10.70 -19.31
C ARG A 61 -16.07 -11.47 -18.25
N LEU A 62 -16.99 -10.79 -17.58
CA LEU A 62 -17.89 -11.37 -16.58
C LEU A 62 -19.32 -11.31 -17.09
N SER A 63 -20.15 -12.26 -16.66
CA SER A 63 -21.60 -12.17 -16.87
C SER A 63 -22.18 -10.97 -16.12
N HIS A 64 -23.35 -10.49 -16.56
CA HIS A 64 -24.04 -9.38 -15.91
C HIS A 64 -24.31 -9.68 -14.42
N ASP A 65 -24.86 -10.85 -14.12
CA ASP A 65 -25.19 -11.28 -12.76
C ASP A 65 -23.97 -11.37 -11.85
N THR A 66 -22.83 -11.82 -12.37
CA THR A 66 -21.58 -11.88 -11.60
C THR A 66 -21.10 -10.47 -11.24
N LEU A 67 -21.21 -9.52 -12.17
CA LEU A 67 -20.80 -8.14 -11.93
C LEU A 67 -21.70 -7.46 -10.91
N GLU A 68 -23.01 -7.69 -10.95
CA GLU A 68 -23.94 -7.14 -9.96
C GLU A 68 -23.62 -7.67 -8.54
N LYS A 69 -23.41 -8.99 -8.39
CA LYS A 69 -22.96 -9.58 -7.12
C LYS A 69 -21.66 -8.96 -6.61
N ALA A 70 -20.72 -8.66 -7.51
CA ALA A 70 -19.48 -8.00 -7.13
C ALA A 70 -19.72 -6.57 -6.62
N LYS A 71 -20.53 -5.77 -7.31
CA LYS A 71 -20.85 -4.39 -6.89
C LYS A 71 -21.54 -4.33 -5.53
N MET A 72 -22.34 -5.34 -5.19
CA MET A 72 -23.01 -5.45 -3.88
C MET A 72 -22.02 -5.57 -2.70
N LEU A 73 -20.75 -5.90 -2.94
CA LEU A 73 -19.69 -5.94 -1.92
C LEU A 73 -19.27 -4.53 -1.43
N GLY A 74 -19.79 -3.47 -2.04
CA GLY A 74 -19.60 -2.08 -1.61
C GLY A 74 -18.45 -1.35 -2.30
N HIS A 75 -18.13 -0.16 -1.78
CA HIS A 75 -17.07 0.68 -2.34
C HIS A 75 -15.73 -0.05 -2.26
N GLY A 76 -15.04 -0.17 -3.41
CA GLY A 76 -13.77 -0.91 -3.50
C GLY A 76 -13.94 -2.41 -3.74
N TYR A 77 -15.10 -2.88 -4.22
CA TYR A 77 -15.34 -4.28 -4.58
C TYR A 77 -14.27 -4.86 -5.53
N THR A 78 -13.64 -4.05 -6.37
CA THR A 78 -12.54 -4.47 -7.24
C THR A 78 -11.33 -4.99 -6.44
N GLY A 79 -11.06 -4.40 -5.28
CA GLY A 79 -10.04 -4.89 -4.36
C GLY A 79 -10.45 -6.21 -3.68
N VAL A 80 -11.75 -6.39 -3.41
CA VAL A 80 -12.29 -7.67 -2.90
C VAL A 80 -12.16 -8.75 -3.97
N LEU A 81 -12.55 -8.46 -5.22
CA LEU A 81 -12.41 -9.38 -6.36
C LEU A 81 -10.97 -9.80 -6.59
N SER A 82 -10.01 -8.87 -6.51
CA SER A 82 -8.58 -9.18 -6.63
C SER A 82 -8.12 -10.20 -5.58
N ARG A 83 -8.58 -10.07 -4.32
CA ARG A 83 -8.27 -11.04 -3.27
C ARG A 83 -8.99 -12.37 -3.46
N LEU A 84 -10.27 -12.34 -3.84
CA LEU A 84 -11.04 -13.55 -4.14
C LEU A 84 -10.38 -14.36 -5.25
N LEU A 85 -9.93 -13.69 -6.33
CA LEU A 85 -9.23 -14.34 -7.43
C LEU A 85 -7.92 -14.99 -6.96
N THR A 86 -7.15 -14.30 -6.11
CA THR A 86 -5.92 -14.85 -5.53
C THR A 86 -6.23 -16.11 -4.73
N MET A 87 -7.19 -16.05 -3.82
CA MET A 87 -7.60 -17.19 -2.99
C MET A 87 -8.16 -18.37 -3.82
N ALA A 88 -8.86 -18.06 -4.91
CA ALA A 88 -9.39 -19.08 -5.82
C ALA A 88 -8.27 -19.83 -6.55
N LEU A 89 -7.23 -19.12 -7.01
CA LEU A 89 -6.07 -19.72 -7.68
C LEU A 89 -5.20 -20.52 -6.71
N ASP A 90 -5.10 -20.09 -5.44
CA ASP A 90 -4.39 -20.82 -4.39
C ASP A 90 -5.13 -22.06 -3.88
N ASN A 91 -6.37 -22.29 -4.32
CA ASN A 91 -7.18 -23.46 -3.94
C ASN A 91 -7.20 -24.50 -5.08
N PRO A 92 -6.44 -25.61 -4.97
CA PRO A 92 -6.34 -26.59 -6.05
C PRO A 92 -7.67 -27.27 -6.41
N GLU A 93 -8.57 -27.42 -5.44
CA GLU A 93 -9.88 -28.02 -5.69
C GLU A 93 -10.78 -27.09 -6.51
N MET A 94 -10.73 -25.80 -6.23
CA MET A 94 -11.49 -24.79 -6.98
C MET A 94 -10.95 -24.68 -8.40
N VAL A 95 -9.63 -24.63 -8.58
CA VAL A 95 -9.00 -24.60 -9.91
C VAL A 95 -9.40 -25.82 -10.74
N ARG A 96 -9.41 -27.02 -10.14
CA ARG A 96 -9.83 -28.26 -10.82
C ARG A 96 -11.28 -28.24 -11.31
N LYS A 97 -12.18 -27.47 -10.68
CA LYS A 97 -13.58 -27.33 -11.13
C LYS A 97 -13.73 -26.36 -12.31
N CYS A 98 -12.69 -25.60 -12.64
CA CYS A 98 -12.70 -24.58 -13.68
C CYS A 98 -11.88 -24.97 -14.93
N LEU A 99 -11.19 -26.12 -14.90
CA LEU A 99 -10.45 -26.72 -16.02
C LEU A 99 -11.30 -27.80 -16.71
#